data_AF-A0A5J4Y4I3-F1
#
_entry.id   AF-A0A5J4Y4I3-F1
#
_cell.length_a   1.000
_cell.length_b   1.000
_cell.length_c   1.000
_cell.angle_alpha   90.00
_cell.angle_beta   90.00
_cell.angle_gamma   90.00
#
_symmetry.space_group_name_H-M   'P 1'
#
loop_
_entity.id
_entity.type
_entity.pdbx_description
1 polymer ?
#
loop_
_entity_poly.entity_id
_entity_poly.type
_entity_poly.pdbx_seq_one_letter_code
_entity_poly.pdbx_strand_id
1 'polypeptide(L)'
;MAEQTEGLKVLTDTLRSKHGLDWRNGIVEDRRFEFFRGKDFAVYFKEHPEKFDSWIPDKSGDADAQIKTLIQLLLRRRLIFRTDRLYKKAKPGKKRLAKWPKKLVPVRDKDLQTFSEEAFYAWAYDRPASPYLWMFSVLIAVVVVGACLFPLAPYKVKLVVVYLSMGILMTLMGALLLRGQVGDGARKARDSILDMLNLHDPAQLKLGNESGNQTNKGSASSRIRPDLQDINYRM
;
A
#
# COMPACT_ATOMS: atom_id res chain seq x y z
N MET A 1 -20.02 22.26 -11.20
CA MET A 1 -19.29 21.01 -11.49
C MET A 1 -18.52 20.49 -10.29
N ALA A 2 -17.81 21.35 -9.53
CA ALA A 2 -17.07 20.95 -8.32
C ALA A 2 -17.98 20.46 -7.16
N GLU A 3 -19.16 21.05 -7.01
CA GLU A 3 -20.12 20.68 -5.95
C GLU A 3 -20.61 19.22 -6.09
N GLN A 4 -20.88 18.76 -7.31
CA GLN A 4 -21.26 17.37 -7.55
C GLN A 4 -20.11 16.39 -7.34
N THR A 5 -18.85 16.81 -7.55
CA THR A 5 -17.70 15.94 -7.25
C THR A 5 -17.47 15.78 -5.76
N GLU A 6 -17.66 16.84 -4.96
CA GLU A 6 -17.60 16.75 -3.50
C GLU A 6 -18.72 15.85 -2.96
N GLY A 7 -19.94 16.02 -3.47
CA GLY A 7 -21.06 15.16 -3.11
C GLY A 7 -20.83 13.67 -3.41
N LEU A 8 -20.26 13.36 -4.58
CA LEU A 8 -19.87 12.00 -4.91
C LEU A 8 -18.77 11.45 -3.99
N LYS A 9 -17.81 12.27 -3.55
CA LYS A 9 -16.80 11.84 -2.57
C LYS A 9 -17.44 11.47 -1.23
N VAL A 10 -18.35 12.31 -0.73
CA VAL A 10 -19.11 12.05 0.51
C VAL A 10 -19.91 10.76 0.41
N LEU A 11 -20.54 10.52 -0.74
CA LEU A 11 -21.21 9.24 -1.02
C LEU A 11 -20.21 8.07 -0.96
N THR A 12 -19.05 8.18 -1.62
CA THR A 12 -18.03 7.12 -1.57
C THR A 12 -17.49 6.86 -0.17
N ASP A 13 -17.32 7.89 0.65
CA ASP A 13 -16.91 7.74 2.05
C ASP A 13 -17.99 7.04 2.89
N THR A 14 -19.27 7.30 2.60
CA THR A 14 -20.41 6.62 3.23
C THR A 14 -20.45 5.14 2.83
N LEU A 15 -20.23 4.84 1.54
CA LEU A 15 -20.17 3.47 1.01
C LEU A 15 -18.98 2.68 1.55
N ARG A 16 -17.86 3.35 1.84
CA ARG A 16 -16.65 2.75 2.41
C ARG A 16 -16.71 2.62 3.95
N SER A 17 -17.74 3.16 4.59
CA SER A 17 -17.93 3.05 6.03
C SER A 17 -18.21 1.60 6.48
N LYS A 18 -18.06 1.33 7.78
CA LYS A 18 -18.26 -0.02 8.37
C LYS A 18 -19.69 -0.57 8.18
N HIS A 19 -20.66 0.32 7.96
CA HIS A 19 -22.07 -0.01 7.71
C HIS A 19 -22.46 0.16 6.22
N GLY A 20 -21.46 0.34 5.35
CA GLY A 20 -21.62 0.48 3.92
C GLY A 20 -21.51 -0.85 3.19
N LEU A 21 -20.81 -0.83 2.06
CA LEU A 21 -20.56 -2.00 1.21
C LEU A 21 -19.56 -2.96 1.87
N ASP A 22 -19.71 -4.27 1.64
CA ASP A 22 -18.68 -5.26 1.99
C ASP A 22 -17.44 -5.04 1.09
N TRP A 23 -16.41 -4.40 1.67
CA TRP A 23 -15.15 -4.11 1.00
C TRP A 23 -14.02 -4.96 1.58
N ARG A 24 -13.01 -5.25 0.75
CA ARG A 24 -11.82 -5.99 1.19
C ARG A 24 -10.54 -5.36 0.68
N ASN A 25 -9.47 -5.58 1.42
CA ASN A 25 -8.12 -5.22 1.00
C ASN A 25 -7.60 -6.23 -0.04
N GLY A 26 -7.14 -5.71 -1.17
CA GLY A 26 -6.51 -6.47 -2.25
C GLY A 26 -5.23 -5.80 -2.70
N ILE A 27 -4.41 -6.53 -3.44
CA ILE A 27 -3.19 -6.00 -4.04
C ILE A 27 -3.44 -5.83 -5.53
N VAL A 28 -3.35 -4.59 -6.01
CA VAL A 28 -3.42 -4.22 -7.43
C VAL A 28 -2.07 -3.62 -7.81
N GLU A 29 -1.38 -4.20 -8.80
CA GLU A 29 -0.08 -3.70 -9.28
C GLU A 29 0.91 -3.36 -8.14
N ASP A 30 1.01 -4.26 -7.15
CA ASP A 30 1.88 -4.15 -5.97
C ASP A 30 1.51 -3.08 -4.93
N ARG A 31 0.41 -2.34 -5.15
CA ARG A 31 -0.18 -1.44 -4.15
C ARG A 31 -1.43 -2.06 -3.50
N ARG A 32 -1.65 -1.71 -2.23
CA ARG A 32 -2.84 -2.16 -1.49
C ARG A 32 -3.99 -1.22 -1.79
N PHE A 33 -5.09 -1.77 -2.28
CA PHE A 33 -6.32 -1.05 -2.54
C PHE A 33 -7.49 -1.77 -1.90
N GLU A 34 -8.50 -1.00 -1.55
CA GLU A 34 -9.79 -1.53 -1.15
C GLU A 34 -10.65 -1.77 -2.39
N PHE A 35 -11.25 -2.95 -2.47
CA PHE A 35 -12.08 -3.34 -3.61
C PHE A 35 -13.38 -4.00 -3.14
N PHE A 36 -14.41 -3.87 -3.97
CA PHE A 36 -15.75 -4.42 -3.77
C PHE A 36 -16.25 -5.07 -5.06
N ARG A 37 -17.38 -5.77 -4.98
CA ARG A 37 -18.01 -6.44 -6.13
C ARG A 37 -19.21 -5.63 -6.63
N GLY A 38 -19.38 -5.54 -7.94
CA GLY A 38 -20.54 -4.87 -8.55
C GLY A 38 -21.89 -5.43 -8.09
N LYS A 39 -21.99 -6.76 -7.93
CA LYS A 39 -23.18 -7.41 -7.36
C LYS A 39 -23.53 -6.93 -5.94
N ASP A 40 -22.53 -6.78 -5.08
CA ASP A 40 -22.74 -6.35 -3.68
C ASP A 40 -23.17 -4.87 -3.65
N PHE A 41 -22.72 -4.07 -4.63
CA PHE A 41 -23.21 -2.71 -4.85
C PHE A 41 -24.69 -2.66 -5.25
N ALA A 42 -25.11 -3.52 -6.18
CA ALA A 42 -26.50 -3.57 -6.64
C ALA A 42 -27.46 -4.01 -5.51
N VAL A 43 -27.04 -4.93 -4.64
CA VAL A 43 -27.82 -5.34 -3.47
C VAL A 43 -27.97 -4.18 -2.48
N TYR A 44 -26.86 -3.53 -2.13
CA TYR A 44 -26.87 -2.40 -1.19
C TYR A 44 -27.72 -1.23 -1.70
N PHE A 45 -27.69 -0.96 -3.01
CA PHE A 45 -28.53 0.06 -3.63
C PHE A 45 -30.03 -0.25 -3.50
N LYS A 46 -30.41 -1.53 -3.66
CA LYS A 46 -31.80 -1.98 -3.50
C LYS A 46 -32.27 -1.93 -2.05
N GLU A 47 -31.37 -2.11 -1.09
CA GLU A 47 -31.67 -2.04 0.35
C GLU A 47 -31.78 -0.60 0.87
N HIS A 48 -31.08 0.36 0.24
CA HIS A 48 -31.00 1.75 0.68
C HIS A 48 -31.22 2.79 -0.45
N PRO A 49 -32.37 2.77 -1.16
CA PRO A 49 -32.62 3.70 -2.27
C PRO A 49 -32.58 5.18 -1.83
N GLU A 50 -32.93 5.48 -0.57
CA GLU A 50 -33.00 6.83 -0.02
C GLU A 50 -31.66 7.58 -0.03
N LYS A 51 -30.53 6.85 0.03
CA LYS A 51 -29.19 7.45 0.07
C LYS A 51 -28.67 7.84 -1.31
N PHE A 52 -29.30 7.35 -2.37
CA PHE A 52 -28.85 7.54 -3.75
C PHE A 52 -29.75 8.49 -4.55
N ASP A 53 -30.98 8.71 -4.08
CA ASP A 53 -31.98 9.58 -4.71
C ASP A 53 -31.54 11.03 -4.92
N SER A 54 -30.57 11.51 -4.14
CA SER A 54 -29.98 12.86 -4.26
C SER A 54 -28.84 12.95 -5.29
N TRP A 55 -28.26 11.81 -5.69
CA TRP A 55 -27.03 11.76 -6.49
C TRP A 55 -27.26 11.30 -7.93
N ILE A 56 -28.47 10.83 -8.25
CA ILE A 56 -28.83 10.37 -9.57
C ILE A 56 -29.53 11.50 -10.33
N PRO A 57 -28.94 11.99 -11.44
CA PRO A 57 -29.50 13.12 -12.20
C PRO A 57 -30.78 12.76 -12.95
N ASP A 58 -31.06 11.46 -13.15
CA ASP A 58 -32.24 10.99 -13.89
C ASP A 58 -32.98 9.91 -13.10
N LYS A 59 -34.16 10.26 -12.58
CA LYS A 59 -35.03 9.36 -11.81
C LYS A 59 -35.91 8.49 -12.70
N SER A 60 -35.87 8.69 -14.01
CA SER A 60 -36.72 7.98 -14.96
C SER A 60 -36.05 6.69 -15.45
N GLY A 61 -36.35 5.57 -14.78
CA GLY A 61 -35.93 4.25 -15.26
C GLY A 61 -35.88 3.16 -14.18
N ASP A 62 -35.80 1.91 -14.63
CA ASP A 62 -35.63 0.73 -13.77
C ASP A 62 -34.45 0.87 -12.80
N ALA A 63 -34.56 0.31 -11.60
CA ALA A 63 -33.52 0.38 -10.56
C ALA A 63 -32.14 -0.08 -11.07
N ASP A 64 -32.10 -1.06 -11.97
CA ASP A 64 -30.85 -1.56 -12.56
C ASP A 64 -30.23 -0.58 -13.58
N ALA A 65 -31.05 0.25 -14.25
CA ALA A 65 -30.58 1.33 -15.11
C ALA A 65 -29.99 2.49 -14.30
N GLN A 66 -30.60 2.79 -13.16
CA GLN A 66 -30.10 3.80 -12.22
C GLN A 66 -28.73 3.40 -11.63
N ILE A 67 -28.56 2.13 -11.24
CA ILE A 67 -27.29 1.58 -10.76
C ILE A 67 -26.19 1.71 -11.83
N LYS A 68 -26.51 1.39 -13.08
CA LYS A 68 -25.61 1.53 -14.24
C LYS A 68 -25.13 2.96 -14.39
N THR A 69 -26.06 3.91 -14.40
CA THR A 69 -25.77 5.34 -14.55
C THR A 69 -24.90 5.86 -13.41
N LEU A 70 -25.19 5.47 -12.16
CA LEU A 70 -24.40 5.87 -11.00
C LEU A 70 -22.98 5.32 -11.05
N ILE A 71 -22.81 4.04 -11.39
CA ILE A 71 -21.47 3.45 -11.51
C ILE A 71 -20.70 4.07 -12.67
N GLN A 72 -21.35 4.29 -13.81
CA GLN A 72 -20.73 4.99 -14.93
C GLN A 72 -20.29 6.41 -14.56
N LEU A 73 -21.07 7.12 -13.73
CA LEU A 73 -20.70 8.42 -13.18
C LEU A 73 -19.46 8.31 -12.27
N LEU A 74 -19.41 7.32 -11.38
CA LEU A 74 -18.25 7.06 -10.50
C LEU A 74 -16.98 6.69 -11.29
N LEU A 75 -17.10 5.89 -12.36
CA LEU A 75 -15.98 5.57 -13.27
C LEU A 75 -15.51 6.81 -14.03
N ARG A 76 -16.45 7.59 -14.59
CA ARG A 76 -16.12 8.83 -15.34
C ARG A 76 -15.39 9.85 -14.46
N ARG A 77 -15.73 9.93 -13.18
CA ARG A 77 -15.06 10.79 -12.19
C ARG A 77 -13.78 10.18 -11.62
N ARG A 78 -13.36 8.99 -12.07
CA ARG A 78 -12.18 8.25 -11.60
C ARG A 78 -12.16 8.00 -10.09
N LEU A 79 -13.32 7.91 -9.45
CA LEU A 79 -13.44 7.55 -8.03
C LEU A 79 -13.22 6.04 -7.83
N ILE A 80 -13.63 5.25 -8.83
CA ILE A 80 -13.44 3.81 -8.90
C ILE A 80 -12.83 3.42 -10.24
N PHE A 81 -12.10 2.31 -10.26
CA PHE A 81 -11.60 1.70 -11.47
C PHE A 81 -11.92 0.20 -11.50
N ARG A 82 -12.14 -0.32 -12.72
CA ARG A 82 -12.47 -1.73 -12.93
C ARG A 82 -11.22 -2.59 -12.72
N THR A 83 -11.39 -3.65 -11.94
CA THR A 83 -10.36 -4.66 -11.67
C THR A 83 -10.88 -6.04 -12.03
N ASP A 84 -9.98 -6.89 -12.52
CA ASP A 84 -10.24 -8.31 -12.78
C ASP A 84 -9.38 -9.20 -11.88
N ARG A 85 -9.80 -10.45 -11.72
CA ARG A 85 -9.04 -11.47 -10.99
C ARG A 85 -7.75 -11.76 -11.77
N LEU A 86 -6.60 -11.65 -11.11
CA LEU A 86 -5.31 -12.05 -11.72
C LEU A 86 -5.34 -13.53 -12.14
N TYR A 87 -5.95 -14.39 -11.34
CA TYR A 87 -6.07 -15.81 -11.62
C TYR A 87 -7.51 -16.17 -11.97
N LYS A 88 -7.74 -16.47 -13.25
CA LYS A 88 -9.05 -16.92 -13.77
C LYS A 88 -9.29 -18.41 -13.51
N LYS A 89 -8.23 -19.20 -13.30
CA LYS A 89 -8.29 -20.63 -12.97
C LYS A 89 -8.14 -20.87 -11.47
N ALA A 90 -8.81 -21.90 -10.96
CA ALA A 90 -8.65 -22.30 -9.58
C ALA A 90 -7.21 -22.77 -9.33
N LYS A 91 -6.69 -22.53 -8.13
CA LYS A 91 -5.41 -23.11 -7.75
C LYS A 91 -5.48 -24.64 -7.91
N PRO A 92 -4.42 -25.29 -8.42
CA PRO A 92 -4.38 -26.75 -8.47
C PRO A 92 -4.66 -27.29 -7.06
N GLY A 93 -5.65 -28.17 -6.95
CA GLY A 93 -6.12 -28.73 -5.68
C GLY A 93 -7.36 -28.09 -5.04
N LYS A 94 -7.92 -27.00 -5.59
CA LYS A 94 -9.23 -26.46 -5.15
C LYS A 94 -10.27 -26.51 -6.27
N LYS A 95 -11.44 -27.10 -5.98
CA LYS A 95 -12.55 -27.24 -6.94
C LYS A 95 -13.28 -25.92 -7.24
N ARG A 96 -13.10 -24.86 -6.42
CA ARG A 96 -13.81 -23.58 -6.55
C ARG A 96 -12.84 -22.40 -6.51
N LEU A 97 -13.12 -21.37 -7.33
CA LEU A 97 -12.43 -20.09 -7.25
C LEU A 97 -12.73 -19.41 -5.91
N ALA A 98 -11.73 -18.72 -5.35
CA ALA A 98 -11.94 -17.95 -4.13
C ALA A 98 -12.98 -16.84 -4.40
N LYS A 99 -13.96 -16.70 -3.49
CA LYS A 99 -14.98 -15.63 -3.54
C LYS A 99 -14.32 -14.24 -3.65
N TRP A 100 -13.20 -14.07 -2.97
CA TRP A 100 -12.40 -12.84 -2.93
C TRP A 100 -10.96 -13.10 -3.39
N PRO A 101 -10.52 -12.51 -4.52
CA PRO A 101 -9.14 -12.62 -4.99
C PRO A 101 -8.18 -11.81 -4.11
N LYS A 102 -6.97 -12.33 -3.83
CA LYS A 102 -5.91 -11.59 -3.11
C LYS A 102 -5.13 -10.63 -4.01
N LYS A 103 -4.99 -11.00 -5.29
CA LYS A 103 -4.28 -10.23 -6.32
C LYS A 103 -5.24 -9.90 -7.44
N LEU A 104 -5.31 -8.63 -7.79
CA LEU A 104 -6.19 -8.04 -8.79
C LEU A 104 -5.34 -7.34 -9.86
N VAL A 105 -5.85 -7.29 -11.08
CA VAL A 105 -5.21 -6.58 -12.20
C VAL A 105 -6.15 -5.47 -12.66
N PRO A 106 -5.66 -4.23 -12.85
CA PRO A 106 -6.48 -3.18 -13.40
C PRO A 106 -6.74 -3.46 -14.88
N VAL A 107 -7.99 -3.31 -15.31
CA VAL A 107 -8.34 -3.43 -16.73
C VAL A 107 -7.94 -2.12 -17.40
N ARG A 108 -6.94 -2.17 -18.30
CA ARG A 108 -6.34 -0.99 -18.94
C ARG A 108 -7.12 -0.49 -20.16
N ASP A 109 -8.04 -1.30 -20.68
CA ASP A 109 -8.85 -0.92 -21.84
C ASP A 109 -9.98 0.03 -21.44
N LYS A 110 -9.96 1.22 -22.05
CA LYS A 110 -10.97 2.28 -21.85
C LYS A 110 -12.36 1.81 -22.29
N ASP A 111 -12.44 0.88 -23.22
CA ASP A 111 -13.70 0.37 -23.81
C ASP A 111 -14.37 -0.72 -22.94
N LEU A 112 -13.66 -1.26 -21.95
CA LEU A 112 -14.20 -2.21 -20.95
C LEU A 112 -14.71 -1.50 -19.68
N GLN A 113 -14.80 -0.16 -19.68
CA GLN A 113 -15.42 0.60 -18.59
C GLN A 113 -16.96 0.59 -18.61
N THR A 114 -17.56 -0.22 -19.48
CA THR A 114 -18.99 -0.52 -19.44
C THR A 114 -19.31 -1.33 -18.17
N PHE A 115 -20.35 -0.91 -17.45
CA PHE A 115 -20.80 -1.55 -16.22
C PHE A 115 -21.06 -3.05 -16.43
N SER A 116 -20.39 -3.86 -15.62
CA SER A 116 -20.64 -5.30 -15.54
C SER A 116 -20.82 -5.66 -14.06
N GLU A 117 -21.92 -6.34 -13.75
CA GLU A 117 -22.28 -6.74 -12.38
C GLU A 117 -21.32 -7.79 -11.80
N GLU A 118 -20.68 -8.58 -12.67
CA GLU A 118 -19.71 -9.60 -12.27
C GLU A 118 -18.29 -9.05 -12.06
N ALA A 119 -18.05 -7.79 -12.43
CA ALA A 119 -16.75 -7.16 -12.30
C ALA A 119 -16.45 -6.72 -10.85
N PHE A 120 -15.15 -6.64 -10.55
CA PHE A 120 -14.65 -6.06 -9.32
C PHE A 120 -14.30 -4.58 -9.56
N TYR A 121 -14.56 -3.75 -8.56
CA TYR A 121 -14.23 -2.33 -8.61
C TYR A 121 -13.33 -2.01 -7.42
N ALA A 122 -12.22 -1.34 -7.69
CA ALA A 122 -11.31 -0.86 -6.66
C ALA A 122 -11.44 0.65 -6.51
N TRP A 123 -11.33 1.12 -5.28
CA TRP A 123 -11.34 2.54 -4.96
C TRP A 123 -10.02 3.17 -5.40
N ALA A 124 -10.07 4.17 -6.29
CA ALA A 124 -8.90 4.98 -6.65
C ALA A 124 -8.63 6.09 -5.63
N TYR A 125 -9.67 6.49 -4.90
CA TYR A 125 -9.62 7.57 -3.94
C TYR A 125 -8.96 7.12 -2.64
N ASP A 126 -7.88 7.81 -2.26
CA ASP A 126 -7.27 7.61 -0.96
C ASP A 126 -8.02 8.43 0.08
N ARG A 127 -8.35 7.82 1.22
CA ARG A 127 -9.11 8.53 2.26
C ARG A 127 -8.20 9.63 2.80
N PRO A 128 -8.63 10.90 2.85
CA PRO A 128 -7.81 11.94 3.44
C PRO A 128 -7.44 11.52 4.86
N ALA A 129 -6.15 11.61 5.19
CA ALA A 129 -5.66 11.26 6.51
C ALA A 129 -6.52 11.96 7.55
N SER A 130 -7.05 11.20 8.50
CA SER A 130 -7.95 11.71 9.54
C SER A 130 -7.34 12.98 10.14
N PRO A 131 -8.08 14.10 10.24
CA PRO A 131 -7.53 15.36 10.76
C PRO A 131 -7.04 15.20 12.20
N TYR A 132 -7.62 14.24 12.95
CA TYR A 132 -7.14 13.86 14.28
C TYR A 132 -5.69 13.37 14.26
N LEU A 133 -5.23 12.68 13.21
CA LEU A 133 -3.87 12.20 13.10
C LEU A 133 -2.86 13.37 13.03
N TRP A 134 -3.23 14.43 12.32
CA TRP A 134 -2.47 15.69 12.32
C TRP A 134 -2.50 16.36 13.68
N MET A 135 -3.67 16.45 14.32
CA MET A 135 -3.78 17.01 15.68
C MET A 135 -2.92 16.25 16.70
N PHE A 136 -2.95 14.92 16.69
CA PHE A 136 -2.12 14.12 17.59
C PHE A 136 -0.64 14.23 17.25
N SER A 137 -0.26 14.30 15.97
CA SER A 137 1.13 14.51 15.55
C SER A 137 1.68 15.84 16.07
N VAL A 138 0.92 16.93 15.92
CA VAL A 138 1.29 18.25 16.43
C VAL A 138 1.30 18.26 17.95
N LEU A 139 0.30 17.67 18.61
CA LEU A 139 0.23 17.59 20.07
C LEU A 139 1.45 16.87 20.64
N ILE A 140 1.83 15.72 20.07
CA ILE A 140 3.02 14.97 20.49
C ILE A 140 4.28 15.82 20.26
N ALA A 141 4.41 16.50 19.12
CA ALA A 141 5.53 17.39 18.86
C ALA A 141 5.60 18.53 19.90
N VAL A 142 4.47 19.15 20.25
CA VAL A 142 4.39 20.18 21.29
C VAL A 142 4.70 19.63 22.67
N VAL A 143 4.28 18.40 23.01
CA VAL A 143 4.63 17.75 24.27
C VAL A 143 6.14 17.47 24.35
N VAL A 144 6.74 16.99 23.26
CA VAL A 144 8.19 16.76 23.19
C VAL A 144 8.96 18.07 23.28
N VAL A 145 8.56 19.08 22.50
CA VAL A 145 9.16 20.43 22.57
C VAL A 145 8.94 21.02 23.94
N GLY A 146 7.77 20.89 24.56
CA GLY A 146 7.49 21.32 25.92
C GLY A 146 8.40 20.62 26.94
N ALA A 147 8.56 19.30 26.84
CA ALA A 147 9.51 18.57 27.68
C ALA A 147 10.97 19.00 27.46
N CYS A 148 11.33 19.41 26.23
CA CYS A 148 12.67 19.88 25.86
C CYS A 148 12.90 21.40 26.09
N LEU A 149 11.86 22.23 26.16
CA LEU A 149 11.92 23.68 26.34
C LEU A 149 11.59 24.10 27.79
N PHE A 150 10.91 23.23 28.55
CA PHE A 150 10.76 23.31 30.01
C PHE A 150 11.69 22.37 30.85
N PRO A 151 12.98 22.14 30.50
CA PRO A 151 13.91 21.42 31.35
C PRO A 151 14.69 22.40 32.24
N LEU A 152 14.03 23.28 32.99
CA LEU A 152 14.75 24.14 33.95
C LEU A 152 14.27 24.11 35.41
N ALA A 153 13.31 23.26 35.81
CA ALA A 153 12.84 23.25 37.22
C ALA A 153 12.99 21.94 38.03
N PRO A 154 12.82 20.70 37.51
CA PRO A 154 13.14 19.51 38.33
C PRO A 154 14.36 18.73 37.81
N TYR A 155 15.46 18.75 38.57
CA TYR A 155 16.71 18.01 38.31
C TYR A 155 16.50 16.50 38.05
N LYS A 156 15.49 15.90 38.69
CA LYS A 156 15.19 14.46 38.58
C LYS A 156 14.73 14.04 37.17
N VAL A 157 14.03 14.91 36.43
CA VAL A 157 13.53 14.57 35.09
C VAL A 157 14.67 14.55 34.07
N LYS A 158 15.62 15.49 34.18
CA LYS A 158 16.85 15.48 33.35
C LYS A 158 17.61 14.17 33.50
N LEU A 159 17.74 13.70 34.74
CA LEU A 159 18.42 12.47 35.07
C LEU A 159 17.73 11.25 34.42
N VAL A 160 16.40 11.15 34.52
CA VAL A 160 15.61 10.06 33.91
C VAL A 160 15.74 10.04 32.39
N VAL A 161 15.67 11.19 31.72
CA VAL A 161 15.80 11.27 30.25
C VAL A 161 17.19 10.84 29.79
N VAL A 162 18.24 11.28 30.50
CA VAL A 162 19.63 10.87 30.19
C VAL A 162 19.80 9.36 30.39
N TYR A 163 19.33 8.79 31.50
CA TYR A 163 19.41 7.35 31.71
C TYR A 163 18.58 6.53 30.72
N LEU A 164 17.39 7.00 30.34
CA LEU A 164 16.56 6.36 29.31
C LEU A 164 17.30 6.36 27.95
N SER A 165 17.91 7.49 27.58
CA SER A 165 18.66 7.60 26.33
C SER A 165 19.88 6.68 26.29
N MET A 166 20.68 6.65 27.36
CA MET A 166 21.80 5.71 27.53
C MET A 166 21.34 4.24 27.48
N GLY A 167 20.21 3.91 28.10
CA GLY A 167 19.62 2.57 28.07
C GLY A 167 19.16 2.13 26.69
N ILE A 168 18.47 3.01 25.95
CA ILE A 168 18.04 2.74 24.56
C ILE A 168 19.26 2.57 23.66
N LEU A 169 20.29 3.41 23.81
CA LEU A 169 21.53 3.33 23.03
C LEU A 169 22.29 2.02 23.31
N MET A 170 22.38 1.62 24.57
CA MET A 170 22.99 0.35 24.99
C MET A 170 22.20 -0.84 24.45
N THR A 171 20.87 -0.78 24.46
CA THR A 171 20.00 -1.83 23.91
C THR A 171 20.16 -1.96 22.40
N LEU A 172 20.25 -0.84 21.68
CA LEU A 172 20.48 -0.82 20.24
C LEU A 172 21.86 -1.37 19.88
N MET A 173 22.91 -0.95 20.57
CA MET A 173 24.26 -1.49 20.38
C MET A 173 24.33 -2.99 20.68
N GLY A 174 23.71 -3.43 21.78
CA GLY A 174 23.61 -4.85 22.11
C GLY A 174 22.86 -5.65 21.04
N ALA A 175 21.72 -5.15 20.56
CA ALA A 175 20.94 -5.80 19.51
C ALA A 175 21.70 -5.88 18.16
N LEU A 176 22.47 -4.85 17.81
CA LEU A 176 23.31 -4.83 16.61
C LEU A 176 24.47 -5.82 16.73
N LEU A 177 25.13 -5.88 17.88
CA LEU A 177 26.20 -6.85 18.13
C LEU A 177 25.67 -8.29 18.11
N LEU A 178 24.53 -8.56 18.76
CA LEU A 178 23.88 -9.88 18.72
C LEU A 178 23.53 -10.29 17.29
N ARG A 179 22.99 -9.37 16.48
CA ARG A 179 22.74 -9.65 15.05
C ARG A 179 24.03 -9.86 14.25
N GLY A 180 25.09 -9.12 14.56
CA GLY A 180 26.41 -9.30 13.96
C GLY A 180 26.97 -10.70 14.28
N GLN A 181 27.02 -11.07 15.55
CA GLN A 181 27.52 -12.38 16.01
C GLN A 181 26.70 -13.56 15.45
N VAL A 182 25.38 -13.42 15.32
CA VAL A 182 24.54 -14.44 14.68
C VAL A 182 24.83 -14.56 13.17
N GLY A 183 25.05 -13.43 12.48
CA GLY A 183 25.45 -13.42 11.08
C GLY A 183 26.86 -13.98 10.85
N ASP A 184 27.81 -13.65 11.73
CA ASP A 184 29.19 -14.11 11.66
C ASP A 184 29.31 -15.59 12.04
N GLY A 185 28.50 -16.08 12.98
CA GLY A 185 28.36 -17.51 13.26
C GLY A 185 27.81 -18.29 12.07
N ALA A 186 26.82 -17.73 11.35
CA ALA A 186 26.30 -18.34 10.14
C ALA A 186 27.32 -18.35 8.98
N ARG A 187 28.14 -17.29 8.87
CA ARG A 187 29.26 -17.24 7.91
C ARG A 187 30.33 -18.28 8.25
N LYS A 188 30.77 -18.34 9.50
CA LYS A 188 31.79 -19.29 9.97
C LYS A 188 31.33 -20.75 9.82
N ALA A 189 30.06 -21.04 10.10
CA ALA A 189 29.47 -22.36 9.86
C ALA A 189 29.42 -22.70 8.37
N ARG A 190 29.10 -21.73 7.49
CA ARG A 190 29.12 -21.94 6.04
C ARG A 190 30.52 -22.26 5.55
N ASP A 191 31.52 -21.53 6.02
CA ASP A 191 32.91 -21.73 5.60
C ASP A 191 33.45 -23.09 6.11
N SER A 192 33.13 -23.49 7.34
CA SER A 192 33.46 -24.85 7.83
C SER A 192 32.74 -25.96 7.07
N ILE A 193 31.50 -25.72 6.61
CA ILE A 193 30.78 -26.67 5.75
C ILE A 193 31.42 -26.73 4.36
N LEU A 194 31.88 -25.60 3.80
CA LEU A 194 32.59 -25.55 2.52
C LEU A 194 33.96 -26.27 2.60
N ASP A 195 34.66 -26.15 3.73
CA ASP A 195 35.89 -26.91 4.01
C ASP A 195 35.60 -28.41 4.14
N MET A 196 34.51 -28.81 4.81
CA MET A 196 34.08 -30.21 4.90
C MET A 196 33.61 -30.80 3.56
N LEU A 197 33.05 -29.96 2.68
CA LEU A 197 32.66 -30.33 1.32
C LEU A 197 33.86 -30.44 0.36
N ASN A 198 35.08 -30.15 0.82
CA ASN A 198 36.36 -30.38 0.16
C ASN A 198 36.35 -30.16 -1.37
N LEU A 199 35.82 -29.02 -1.80
CA LEU A 199 36.10 -28.48 -3.14
C LEU A 199 37.42 -27.72 -3.10
N HIS A 200 38.48 -28.40 -2.64
CA HIS A 200 39.85 -27.97 -2.79
C HIS A 200 40.34 -28.47 -4.16
N ASP A 201 40.02 -27.73 -5.22
CA ASP A 201 40.73 -27.83 -6.49
C ASP A 201 41.97 -26.91 -6.40
N PRO A 202 43.20 -27.44 -6.27
CA PRO A 202 44.41 -26.67 -6.01
C PRO A 202 44.95 -25.99 -7.28
N ALA A 203 44.12 -25.26 -8.02
CA ALA A 203 44.47 -24.72 -9.33
C ALA A 203 44.36 -23.19 -9.48
N GLN A 204 44.00 -22.42 -8.45
CA GLN A 204 43.87 -20.95 -8.58
C GLN A 204 44.60 -20.14 -7.50
N LEU A 205 45.56 -20.73 -6.80
CA LEU A 205 46.44 -20.03 -5.85
C LEU A 205 47.61 -19.29 -6.54
N LYS A 206 47.54 -19.04 -7.85
CA LYS A 206 48.69 -18.50 -8.61
C LYS A 206 48.40 -17.50 -9.74
N LEU A 207 47.22 -16.87 -9.79
CA LEU A 207 47.01 -15.71 -10.66
C LEU A 207 46.12 -14.68 -9.95
N GLY A 208 46.68 -13.52 -9.63
CA GLY A 208 45.89 -12.32 -9.35
C GLY A 208 45.95 -11.76 -7.94
N ASN A 209 47.06 -11.92 -7.21
CA ASN A 209 47.44 -10.93 -6.20
C ASN A 209 48.44 -9.95 -6.85
N GLU A 210 47.98 -9.13 -7.80
CA GLU A 210 48.67 -7.92 -8.24
C GLU A 210 47.65 -6.87 -8.73
N SER A 211 47.66 -5.73 -8.02
CA SER A 211 47.54 -4.36 -8.53
C SER A 211 46.25 -3.90 -9.24
N GLY A 212 45.65 -2.80 -8.76
CA GLY A 212 44.62 -2.10 -9.54
C GLY A 212 43.83 -1.02 -8.80
N ASN A 213 44.52 0.02 -8.33
CA ASN A 213 43.89 1.30 -8.01
C ASN A 213 43.43 2.02 -9.29
N GLN A 214 42.37 2.83 -9.18
CA GLN A 214 41.95 3.95 -10.03
C GLN A 214 41.06 3.74 -11.29
N THR A 215 40.02 4.61 -11.29
CA THR A 215 39.46 5.46 -12.37
C THR A 215 38.46 4.94 -13.42
N ASN A 216 37.20 5.36 -13.19
CA ASN A 216 36.42 6.32 -13.99
C ASN A 216 35.81 5.92 -15.36
N LYS A 217 34.55 6.36 -15.51
CA LYS A 217 33.75 6.68 -16.73
C LYS A 217 33.30 5.56 -17.68
N GLY A 218 31.97 5.42 -17.76
CA GLY A 218 31.27 5.87 -18.97
C GLY A 218 30.50 4.82 -19.80
N SER A 219 29.20 5.12 -19.96
CA SER A 219 28.32 4.78 -21.07
C SER A 219 27.59 3.43 -21.12
N ALA A 220 26.30 3.56 -20.78
CA ALA A 220 25.15 3.27 -21.63
C ALA A 220 24.83 1.80 -21.98
N SER A 221 23.74 1.29 -21.39
CA SER A 221 22.62 0.82 -22.22
C SER A 221 21.34 0.66 -21.40
N SER A 222 20.39 1.53 -21.78
CA SER A 222 18.95 1.49 -21.59
C SER A 222 18.31 0.21 -21.06
N ARG A 223 17.64 0.32 -19.91
CA ARG A 223 16.38 -0.39 -19.70
C ARG A 223 15.35 0.58 -19.12
N ILE A 224 14.43 0.92 -20.02
CA ILE A 224 13.28 1.81 -19.86
C ILE A 224 12.52 1.44 -18.59
N ARG A 225 12.51 2.34 -17.61
CA ARG A 225 11.47 2.44 -16.57
C ARG A 225 10.56 3.59 -16.98
N PRO A 226 9.27 3.38 -17.23
CA PRO A 226 8.32 4.47 -17.17
C PRO A 226 8.02 4.76 -15.70
N ASP A 227 8.44 5.96 -15.32
CA ASP A 227 8.07 6.69 -14.14
C ASP A 227 6.54 6.82 -14.02
N LEU A 228 6.01 6.59 -12.83
CA LEU A 228 4.59 6.70 -12.50
C LEU A 228 4.40 7.63 -11.29
N GLN A 229 5.33 8.56 -11.09
CA GLN A 229 5.21 9.66 -10.12
C GLN A 229 4.55 10.92 -10.70
N ASP A 230 4.30 10.99 -12.02
CA ASP A 230 3.80 12.21 -12.68
C ASP A 230 2.26 12.42 -12.67
N ILE A 231 1.49 11.63 -11.91
CA ILE A 231 0.03 11.77 -11.90
C ILE A 231 -0.49 12.65 -10.74
N ASN A 232 0.36 13.03 -9.78
CA ASN A 232 -0.09 13.77 -8.57
C ASN A 232 0.35 15.24 -8.45
N TYR A 233 0.97 15.84 -9.48
CA TYR A 233 1.40 17.24 -9.42
C TYR A 233 1.11 18.02 -10.71
N ARG A 234 -0.13 17.94 -11.21
CA ARG A 234 -0.70 18.97 -12.09
C ARG A 234 -2.03 19.45 -11.53
N MET A 235 -1.92 20.39 -10.58
CA MET A 235 -2.82 21.54 -10.55
C MET A 235 -2.42 22.50 -11.67
#